data_AF-A0A496TPW7-F1
#
_entry.id   AF-A0A496TPW7-F1
#
_cell.length_a   1.000
_cell.length_b   1.000
_cell.length_c   1.000
_cell.angle_alpha   90.00
_cell.angle_beta   90.00
_cell.angle_gamma   90.00
#
_symmetry.space_group_name_H-M   'P 1'
#
loop_
_entity.id
_entity.type
_entity.pdbx_description
1 polymer ?
#
loop_
_entity_poly.entity_id
_entity_poly.type
_entity_poly.pdbx_seq_one_letter_code
_entity_poly.pdbx_strand_id
1 'polypeptide(L)'
;MNYSVCCDFDGTISIGDVGNNLFRTFSAIPLEGILNAWKNGKIDSRECLKRECELVTVTEEQLINFADKQKIEPTFKKFYFYCKEKKWNFLILSDGLELY
;
A
#
# COMPACT_ATOMS: atom_id res chain seq x y z
N MET A 1 0.76 -29.23 11.09
CA MET A 1 0.10 -28.45 10.01
C MET A 1 1.10 -27.46 9.45
N ASN A 2 1.17 -27.34 8.13
CA ASN A 2 1.93 -26.30 7.45
C ASN A 2 0.91 -25.30 6.90
N TYR A 3 1.02 -24.03 7.30
CA TYR A 3 0.14 -22.97 6.83
C TYR A 3 0.94 -21.97 6.00
N SER A 4 0.24 -21.34 5.05
CA SER A 4 0.73 -20.15 4.36
C SER A 4 -0.14 -18.97 4.76
N VAL A 5 0.50 -17.89 5.18
CA VAL A 5 -0.13 -16.63 5.56
C VAL A 5 0.15 -15.63 4.45
N CYS A 6 -0.91 -15.16 3.80
CA CYS A 6 -0.86 -14.01 2.90
C CYS A 6 -1.40 -12.81 3.68
N CYS A 7 -0.53 -11.84 3.95
CA CYS A 7 -0.86 -10.65 4.71
C CYS A 7 -0.91 -9.45 3.77
N ASP A 8 -2.02 -8.73 3.79
CA ASP A 8 -2.12 -7.42 3.15
C ASP A 8 -1.16 -6.41 3.81
N PHE A 9 -0.89 -5.29 3.15
CA PHE A 9 -0.03 -4.21 3.66
C PHE A 9 -0.83 -2.98 4.09
N ASP A 10 -1.59 -2.36 3.17
CA ASP A 10 -2.21 -1.05 3.37
C ASP A 10 -3.38 -1.08 4.35
N GLY A 11 -3.23 -0.43 5.50
CA GLY A 11 -4.23 -0.51 6.58
C GLY A 11 -4.24 -1.85 7.32
N THR A 12 -3.29 -2.74 7.02
CA THR A 12 -3.09 -4.03 7.71
C THR A 12 -1.75 -4.06 8.44
N ILE A 13 -0.63 -3.95 7.72
CA ILE A 13 0.72 -3.83 8.28
C ILE A 13 1.01 -2.37 8.58
N SER A 14 0.66 -1.48 7.65
CA SER A 14 0.67 -0.03 7.89
C SER A 14 -0.61 0.40 8.61
N ILE A 15 -0.54 1.46 9.42
CA ILE A 15 -1.70 1.98 10.16
C ILE A 15 -2.78 2.56 9.23
N GLY A 16 -2.41 2.94 8.00
CA GLY A 16 -3.34 3.50 7.03
C GLY A 16 -2.93 3.15 5.61
N ASP A 17 -3.67 3.68 4.64
CA ASP A 17 -3.44 3.43 3.21
C ASP A 17 -2.26 4.28 2.71
N VAL A 18 -1.08 3.67 2.62
CA VAL A 18 0.17 4.32 2.19
C VAL A 18 0.11 4.69 0.72
N GLY A 19 -0.48 3.84 -0.12
CA GLY A 19 -0.70 4.13 -1.54
C GLY A 19 -1.54 5.39 -1.76
N ASN A 20 -2.73 5.45 -1.17
CA ASN A 20 -3.58 6.65 -1.26
C ASN A 20 -2.89 7.88 -0.64
N ASN A 21 -2.14 7.72 0.45
CA ASN A 21 -1.38 8.84 1.03
C ASN A 21 -0.29 9.35 0.08
N LEU A 22 0.42 8.44 -0.62
CA LEU A 22 1.43 8.79 -1.61
C LEU A 22 0.82 9.62 -2.74
N PHE A 23 -0.27 9.13 -3.34
CA PHE A 23 -0.92 9.84 -4.43
C PHE A 23 -1.47 11.18 -3.97
N ARG A 24 -2.09 11.27 -2.79
CA ARG A 24 -2.54 12.55 -2.22
C ARG A 24 -1.41 13.53 -1.93
N THR A 25 -0.22 13.04 -1.63
CA THR A 25 0.94 13.88 -1.30
C THR A 25 1.60 14.46 -2.55
N PHE A 26 1.73 13.64 -3.61
CA PHE A 26 2.54 14.00 -4.78
C PHE A 26 1.74 14.30 -6.04
N SER A 27 0.41 14.16 -6.04
CA SER A 27 -0.40 14.47 -7.23
C SER A 27 -0.44 15.97 -7.49
N ALA A 28 -0.27 16.36 -8.75
CA ALA A 28 -0.35 17.75 -9.18
C ALA A 28 -1.76 18.36 -9.04
N ILE A 29 -2.81 17.53 -9.03
CA ILE A 29 -4.22 17.93 -8.95
C ILE A 29 -5.02 16.97 -8.04
N PRO A 30 -6.23 17.36 -7.59
CA PRO A 30 -7.07 16.50 -6.75
C PRO A 30 -7.50 15.19 -7.42
N LEU A 31 -7.56 14.10 -6.66
CA LEU A 31 -7.82 12.73 -7.13
C LEU A 31 -9.29 12.32 -7.05
N GLU A 32 -10.15 13.13 -6.42
CA GLU A 32 -11.54 12.79 -6.10
C GLU A 32 -12.33 12.34 -7.34
N GLY A 33 -12.06 12.92 -8.51
CA GLY A 33 -12.70 12.50 -9.77
C GLY A 33 -12.35 11.07 -10.17
N ILE A 34 -11.08 10.68 -10.05
CA ILE A 34 -10.58 9.34 -10.39
C ILE A 34 -11.13 8.33 -9.37
N LEU A 35 -10.97 8.62 -8.08
CA LEU A 35 -11.44 7.76 -6.99
C LEU A 35 -12.94 7.55 -7.02
N ASN A 36 -13.73 8.59 -7.34
CA ASN A 36 -15.18 8.44 -7.48
C ASN A 36 -15.56 7.61 -8.71
N ALA A 37 -14.83 7.73 -9.83
CA ALA A 37 -15.08 6.88 -11.00
C ALA A 37 -14.83 5.40 -10.68
N TRP A 38 -13.72 5.11 -9.99
CA TRP A 38 -13.38 3.77 -9.53
C TRP A 38 -14.39 3.20 -8.52
N LYS A 39 -14.73 3.95 -7.46
CA LYS A 39 -15.72 3.55 -6.44
C LYS A 39 -17.11 3.28 -7.02
N ASN A 40 -17.48 3.96 -8.11
CA ASN A 40 -18.74 3.74 -8.81
C ASN A 40 -18.65 2.67 -9.92
N GLY A 41 -17.54 1.93 -10.02
CA GLY A 41 -17.35 0.86 -10.99
C GLY A 41 -17.23 1.32 -12.44
N LYS A 42 -16.95 2.61 -12.69
CA LYS A 42 -16.80 3.17 -14.04
C LYS A 42 -15.43 2.87 -14.66
N ILE A 43 -14.43 2.67 -13.81
CA ILE A 43 -13.07 2.21 -14.17
C ILE A 43 -12.65 1.13 -13.18
N ASP A 44 -11.77 0.23 -13.61
CA ASP A 44 -11.20 -0.81 -12.74
C ASP A 44 -9.99 -0.29 -11.95
N SER A 45 -9.46 -1.11 -11.03
CA SER A 45 -8.32 -0.72 -10.19
C SER A 45 -7.05 -0.44 -10.98
N ARG A 46 -6.82 -1.15 -12.09
CA ARG A 46 -5.65 -0.95 -12.95
C ARG A 46 -5.70 0.43 -13.60
N GLU A 47 -6.85 0.81 -14.15
CA GLU A 47 -7.04 2.11 -14.76
C GLU A 47 -7.03 3.24 -13.72
N CYS A 48 -7.56 3.00 -12.51
CA CYS A 48 -7.44 3.93 -11.39
C CYS A 48 -5.97 4.23 -11.08
N LEU A 49 -5.18 3.17 -10.79
CA LEU A 49 -3.77 3.28 -10.46
C LEU A 49 -2.97 3.98 -11.56
N LYS A 50 -3.23 3.62 -12.83
CA LYS A 50 -2.56 4.25 -13.98
C LYS A 50 -2.80 5.76 -14.00
N ARG A 51 -4.04 6.21 -13.83
CA ARG A 51 -4.38 7.65 -13.82
C ARG A 51 -3.79 8.38 -12.62
N GLU A 52 -3.73 7.73 -11.46
CA GLU A 52 -3.08 8.30 -10.29
C GLU A 52 -1.56 8.47 -10.52
N CYS A 53 -0.90 7.48 -11.11
CA CYS A 53 0.52 7.55 -11.50
C CYS A 53 0.79 8.66 -12.52
N GLU A 54 -0.09 8.89 -13.49
CA GLU A 54 0.05 9.97 -14.49
C GLU A 54 0.04 11.37 -13.86
N LEU A 55 -0.53 11.53 -12.66
CA LEU A 55 -0.61 12.80 -11.94
C LEU A 55 0.54 13.03 -10.97
N VAL A 56 1.41 12.04 -10.76
CA VAL A 56 2.52 12.08 -9.81
C VAL A 56 3.84 12.24 -10.55
N THR A 57 4.65 13.20 -10.11
CA THR A 57 6.08 13.27 -10.44
C THR A 57 6.86 13.36 -9.15
N VAL A 58 7.61 12.31 -8.84
CA VAL A 58 8.33 12.16 -7.57
C VAL A 58 9.66 11.47 -7.82
N THR A 59 10.71 11.88 -7.11
CA THR A 59 12.01 11.20 -7.18
C THR A 59 12.04 9.99 -6.25
N GLU A 60 12.92 9.04 -6.53
CA GLU A 60 13.14 7.87 -5.67
C GLU A 60 13.51 8.28 -4.23
N GLU A 61 14.36 9.30 -4.07
CA GLU A 61 14.72 9.84 -2.75
C GLU A 61 13.51 10.41 -2.00
N GLN A 62 12.60 11.11 -2.71
CA GLN A 62 11.36 11.62 -2.11
C GLN A 62 10.43 10.48 -1.70
N LEU A 63 10.36 9.39 -2.48
CA LEU A 63 9.58 8.20 -2.14
C LEU A 63 10.14 7.48 -0.91
N ILE A 64 11.45 7.28 -0.81
CA ILE A 64 12.09 6.67 0.37
C ILE A 64 11.83 7.53 1.61
N ASN A 65 12.02 8.85 1.51
CA ASN A 65 11.75 9.77 2.61
C ASN A 65 10.25 9.82 3.01
N PHE A 66 9.35 9.52 2.07
CA PHE A 66 7.93 9.37 2.35
C PHE A 66 7.63 8.04 3.06
N ALA A 67 8.21 6.94 2.58
CA ALA A 67 8.07 5.60 3.15
C ALA A 67 8.57 5.54 4.61
N ASP A 68 9.72 6.15 4.90
CA ASP A 68 10.31 6.21 6.25
C ASP A 68 9.41 6.89 7.30
N LYS A 69 8.45 7.70 6.85
CA LYS A 69 7.49 8.40 7.73
C LYS A 69 6.22 7.60 8.00
N GLN A 70 6.01 6.50 7.28
CA GLN A 70 4.82 5.68 7.46
C GLN A 70 4.92 4.86 8.75
N LYS A 71 3.77 4.69 9.40
CA LYS A 71 3.70 3.96 10.68
C LYS A 71 3.23 2.53 10.43
N ILE A 72 3.96 1.59 11.02
CA ILE A 72 3.59 0.17 11.07
C ILE A 72 2.73 -0.08 12.30
N GLU A 73 1.76 -0.98 12.17
CA GLU A 73 0.94 -1.46 13.27
C GLU A 73 1.83 -2.08 14.36
N PRO A 74 1.79 -1.59 15.62
CA PRO A 74 2.73 -2.00 16.68
C PRO A 74 2.79 -3.51 17.00
N THR A 75 1.69 -4.22 16.82
CA THR A 75 1.57 -5.68 17.03
C THR A 75 2.01 -6.53 15.83
N PHE A 76 2.14 -5.97 14.64
CA PHE A 76 2.56 -6.71 13.42
C PHE A 76 3.84 -7.51 13.63
N LYS A 77 4.85 -6.90 14.27
CA LYS A 77 6.14 -7.57 14.55
C LYS A 77 5.95 -8.85 15.38
N LYS A 78 5.07 -8.82 16.38
CA LYS A 78 4.75 -9.99 17.21
C LYS A 78 4.04 -11.07 16.38
N PHE A 79 3.11 -10.68 15.52
CA PHE A 79 2.41 -11.61 14.62
C PHE A 79 3.35 -12.28 13.63
N TYR A 80 4.25 -11.52 13.00
CA TYR A 80 5.25 -12.05 12.08
C TYR A 80 6.18 -13.07 12.77
N PHE A 81 6.69 -12.75 13.96
CA PHE A 81 7.55 -13.69 14.70
C PHE A 81 6.81 -14.94 15.12
N TYR A 82 5.54 -14.84 15.51
CA TYR A 82 4.71 -16.01 15.76
C TYR A 82 4.62 -16.93 14.54
N CYS A 83 4.36 -16.38 13.35
CA CYS A 83 4.33 -17.17 12.10
C CYS A 83 5.68 -17.84 11.81
N LYS A 84 6.77 -17.10 12.03
CA LYS A 84 8.15 -17.59 11.84
C LYS A 84 8.51 -18.72 12.80
N GLU A 85 8.17 -18.60 14.08
CA GLU A 85 8.38 -19.66 15.10
C GLU A 85 7.62 -20.94 14.75
N LYS A 86 6.41 -20.80 14.18
CA LYS A 86 5.61 -21.92 13.70
C LYS A 86 6.10 -22.51 12.37
N LYS A 87 7.13 -21.91 11.75
CA LYS A 87 7.67 -22.27 10.43
C LYS A 87 6.61 -22.22 9.34
N TRP A 88 5.68 -21.27 9.44
CA TRP A 88 4.69 -21.03 8.40
C TRP A 88 5.30 -20.20 7.29
N ASN A 89 4.85 -20.42 6.05
CA ASN A 89 5.18 -19.52 4.95
C ASN A 89 4.45 -18.20 5.19
N PHE A 90 5.16 -17.08 5.02
CA PHE A 90 4.59 -15.75 5.18
C PHE A 90 4.90 -14.92 3.94
N LEU A 91 3.86 -14.36 3.33
CA LEU A 91 3.95 -13.49 2.16
C LEU A 91 3.20 -12.19 2.46
N ILE A 92 3.82 -11.06 2.15
CA ILE A 92 3.09 -9.80 2.02
C ILE A 92 2.50 -9.80 0.61
N LEU A 93 1.17 -9.70 0.50
CA LEU A 93 0.45 -9.68 -0.76
C LEU A 93 -0.40 -8.41 -0.79
N SER A 94 0.09 -7.39 -1.48
CA SER A 94 -0.53 -6.06 -1.59
C SER A 94 -0.74 -5.70 -3.07
N ASP A 95 -1.76 -4.88 -3.32
CA ASP A 95 -1.98 -4.18 -4.62
C ASP A 95 -1.24 -2.83 -4.67
N GLY A 96 -0.39 -2.56 -3.66
CA GLY A 96 0.48 -1.39 -3.59
C GLY A 96 1.67 -1.45 -4.56
N LEU A 97 2.54 -0.44 -4.48
CA LEU A 97 3.75 -0.38 -5.31
C LEU A 97 4.91 -1.11 -4.62
N GLU A 98 5.89 -1.57 -5.42
CA GLU A 98 7.10 -2.22 -4.88
C GLU A 98 7.93 -1.29 -4.00
N LEU A 99 7.88 0.02 -4.27
CA LEU A 99 8.64 1.04 -3.56
C LEU A 99 7.73 1.99 -2.77
N TYR A 100 7.30 1.55 -1.59
CA TYR A 100 7.04 2.34 -0.37
C TYR A 100 6.66 1.44 0.81
#